data_AF-A0A7W4YL47-F1
#
_entry.id   AF-A0A7W4YL47-F1
#
_cell.length_a   1.000
_cell.length_b   1.000
_cell.length_c   1.000
_cell.angle_alpha   90.00
_cell.angle_beta   90.00
_cell.angle_gamma   90.00
#
_symmetry.space_group_name_H-M   'P 1'
#
loop_
_entity.id
_entity.type
_entity.pdbx_description
1 polymer ?
#
loop_
_entity_poly.entity_id
_entity_poly.type
_entity_poly.pdbx_seq_one_letter_code
_entity_poly.pdbx_strand_id
1 'polypeptide(L)'
;MTAAQTEPAAPPPASTKKRVPYAPDPRVRWGLPTALLAVVAVAVVWIVLVAIVKAAGIDENLASLIVWVVTYAAVIVAAVLIAKNRGSGSLRVDYGLAFRWYDVFIGLGTGVGLVFVTAPISAIIEALYGKVSTSNDQAASSDGVWLVVNGFIAVAVVAPFCEELLLRGLVLRGIRNSILRRSVGEPSRGTQRTAVVVAVLGSSLLFAALHLHEGIGSPVTMTNLGVVTFCLGLVNGIYAARTGRLGPGIWTHVFFNLVSTTLMTVRAHS
;
A
#
# COMPACT_ATOMS: atom_id res chain seq x y z
N MET A 1 33.30 -12.04 65.67
CA MET A 1 31.95 -11.65 65.18
C MET A 1 32.14 -10.92 63.87
N THR A 2 32.06 -11.63 62.75
CA THR A 2 32.32 -11.10 61.41
C THR A 2 30.97 -10.90 60.73
N ALA A 3 30.62 -9.66 60.42
CA ALA A 3 29.35 -9.30 59.79
C ALA A 3 29.30 -9.87 58.36
N ALA A 4 28.28 -10.68 58.08
CA ALA A 4 28.00 -11.19 56.74
C ALA A 4 27.54 -10.03 55.85
N GLN A 5 28.31 -9.73 54.80
CA GLN A 5 27.91 -8.83 53.72
C GLN A 5 26.81 -9.51 52.91
N THR A 6 25.62 -8.91 52.89
CA THR A 6 24.52 -9.31 52.02
C THR A 6 24.81 -8.82 50.60
N GLU A 7 24.98 -9.76 49.68
CA GLU A 7 25.13 -9.51 48.24
C GLU A 7 23.86 -8.83 47.69
N PRO A 8 23.97 -7.78 46.84
CA PRO A 8 22.80 -7.12 46.27
C PRO A 8 22.05 -8.07 45.33
N ALA A 9 20.74 -8.21 45.56
CA ALA A 9 19.86 -9.06 44.77
C ALA A 9 19.95 -8.71 43.28
N ALA A 10 20.13 -9.74 42.45
CA ALA A 10 20.16 -9.60 41.00
C ALA A 10 18.87 -8.93 40.47
N PRO A 11 18.97 -8.02 39.47
CA PRO A 11 17.81 -7.37 38.91
C PRO A 11 16.86 -8.43 38.31
N PRO A 12 15.54 -8.28 38.49
CA PRO A 12 14.59 -9.27 38.02
C PRO A 12 14.69 -9.45 36.50
N PRO A 13 14.54 -10.68 35.99
CA PRO A 13 14.60 -10.95 34.56
C PRO A 13 13.56 -10.08 33.84
N ALA A 14 13.99 -9.40 32.77
CA ALA A 14 13.13 -8.57 31.95
C ALA A 14 11.88 -9.37 31.57
N SER A 15 10.72 -8.96 32.10
CA SER A 15 9.46 -9.66 31.91
C SER A 15 9.23 -9.89 30.41
N THR A 16 9.22 -11.16 29.98
CA THR A 16 8.78 -11.58 28.66
C THR A 16 7.28 -11.40 28.54
N LYS A 17 6.80 -10.16 28.63
CA LYS A 17 5.43 -9.81 28.29
C LYS A 17 5.26 -10.16 26.82
N LYS A 18 4.39 -11.14 26.53
CA LYS A 18 4.00 -11.49 25.16
C LYS A 18 3.57 -10.19 24.48
N ARG A 19 4.46 -9.63 23.65
CA ARG A 19 4.12 -8.47 22.81
C ARG A 19 2.86 -8.84 22.06
N VAL A 20 1.88 -7.95 22.13
CA VAL A 20 0.73 -7.99 21.21
C VAL A 20 1.32 -8.15 19.81
N PRO A 21 0.93 -9.17 19.02
CA PRO A 21 1.53 -9.45 17.70
C PRO A 21 1.47 -8.29 16.71
N TYR A 22 0.77 -7.21 17.08
CA TYR A 22 0.45 -6.05 16.28
C TYR A 22 0.71 -4.69 16.97
N ALA A 23 1.49 -4.65 18.06
CA ALA A 23 1.89 -3.38 18.69
C ALA A 23 3.13 -2.79 17.99
N PRO A 24 3.23 -1.44 17.86
CA PRO A 24 4.41 -0.79 17.31
C PRO A 24 5.67 -1.08 18.13
N ASP A 25 6.82 -1.10 17.45
CA ASP A 25 8.12 -1.04 18.11
C ASP A 25 8.22 0.30 18.90
N PRO A 26 8.74 0.30 20.15
CA PRO A 26 8.89 1.50 20.97
C PRO A 26 9.74 2.58 20.29
N ARG A 27 10.67 2.18 19.42
CA ARG A 27 11.51 3.09 18.64
C ARG A 27 10.75 3.81 17.53
N VAL A 28 9.62 3.27 17.08
CA VAL A 28 8.79 3.89 16.04
C VAL A 28 8.00 5.05 16.63
N ARG A 29 8.47 6.28 16.41
CA ARG A 29 7.90 7.53 16.96
C ARG A 29 6.91 8.22 16.03
N TRP A 30 6.61 7.64 14.87
CA TRP A 30 5.66 8.20 13.91
C TRP A 30 4.27 7.55 13.97
N GLY A 31 3.27 8.31 13.50
CA GLY A 31 1.87 7.92 13.40
C GLY A 31 1.19 8.59 12.21
N LEU A 32 -0.14 8.72 12.26
CA LEU A 32 -0.95 9.24 11.15
C LEU A 32 -0.47 10.58 10.58
N PRO A 33 -0.10 11.62 11.38
CA PRO A 33 0.34 12.89 10.80
C PRO A 33 1.58 12.77 9.91
N THR A 34 2.55 11.92 10.31
CA THR A 34 3.75 11.66 9.49
C THR A 34 3.39 10.89 8.22
N ALA A 35 2.45 9.94 8.31
CA ALA A 35 1.99 9.20 7.14
C ALA A 35 1.26 10.10 6.14
N LEU A 36 0.35 10.96 6.60
CA LEU A 36 -0.37 11.90 5.74
C LEU A 36 0.58 12.92 5.09
N LEU A 37 1.56 13.44 5.85
CA LEU A 37 2.56 14.34 5.28
C LEU A 37 3.35 13.68 4.16
N ALA A 38 3.72 12.40 4.31
CA ALA A 38 4.42 11.66 3.26
C ALA A 38 3.54 11.45 2.02
N VAL A 39 2.26 11.11 2.20
CA VAL A 39 1.29 10.99 1.08
C VAL A 39 1.15 12.31 0.34
N VAL A 40 0.96 13.42 1.08
CA VAL A 40 0.86 14.76 0.48
C VAL A 40 2.15 15.14 -0.25
N ALA A 41 3.32 14.88 0.34
CA ALA A 41 4.59 15.17 -0.30
C ALA A 41 4.77 14.39 -1.60
N VAL A 42 4.45 13.09 -1.62
CA VAL A 42 4.50 12.25 -2.83
C VAL A 42 3.49 12.75 -3.87
N ALA A 43 2.26 13.09 -3.46
CA ALA A 43 1.26 13.63 -4.37
C ALA A 43 1.70 14.97 -4.98
N VAL A 44 2.31 15.86 -4.20
CA VAL A 44 2.87 17.12 -4.71
C VAL A 44 3.99 16.86 -5.72
N VAL A 45 4.91 15.92 -5.44
CA VAL A 45 5.94 15.51 -6.41
C VAL A 45 5.31 15.04 -7.71
N TRP A 46 4.30 14.19 -7.64
CA TRP A 46 3.58 13.70 -8.81
C TRP A 46 2.90 14.83 -9.60
N ILE A 47 2.13 15.71 -8.94
CA ILE A 47 1.43 16.83 -9.59
C ILE A 47 2.43 17.77 -10.29
N VAL A 48 3.49 18.16 -9.58
CA VAL A 48 4.52 19.07 -10.12
C VAL A 48 5.21 18.42 -11.31
N LEU A 49 5.56 17.14 -11.21
CA LEU A 49 6.25 16.44 -12.29
C LEU A 49 5.35 16.28 -13.53
N VAL A 50 4.08 15.95 -13.35
CA VAL A 50 3.09 15.91 -14.43
C VAL A 50 2.97 17.28 -15.13
N ALA A 51 2.96 18.38 -14.37
CA ALA A 51 2.94 19.72 -14.93
C ALA A 51 4.22 20.03 -15.74
N ILE A 52 5.39 19.66 -15.21
CA ILE A 52 6.69 19.88 -15.88
C ILE A 52 6.77 19.11 -17.20
N VAL A 53 6.50 17.80 -17.20
CA VAL A 53 6.63 16.98 -18.42
C VAL A 53 5.66 17.41 -19.50
N LYS A 54 4.44 17.84 -19.12
CA LYS A 54 3.45 18.43 -20.05
C LYS A 54 3.91 19.76 -20.62
N ALA A 55 4.41 20.67 -19.78
CA ALA A 55 4.90 21.97 -20.23
C ALA A 55 6.13 21.85 -21.14
N ALA A 56 6.96 20.82 -20.92
CA ALA A 56 8.12 20.53 -21.75
C ALA A 56 7.78 19.82 -23.07
N GLY A 57 6.52 19.45 -23.30
CA GLY A 57 6.09 18.74 -24.53
C GLY A 57 6.75 17.36 -24.70
N ILE A 58 7.05 16.67 -23.60
CA ILE A 58 7.64 15.33 -23.63
C ILE A 58 6.58 14.34 -24.15
N ASP A 59 7.00 13.43 -25.03
CA ASP A 59 6.20 12.29 -25.49
C ASP A 59 5.47 11.60 -24.33
N GLU A 60 4.20 11.25 -24.52
CA GLU A 60 3.32 10.77 -23.43
C GLU A 60 3.85 9.48 -22.76
N ASN A 61 4.44 8.57 -23.54
CA ASN A 61 4.95 7.32 -22.99
C ASN A 61 6.21 7.54 -22.16
N LEU A 62 7.13 8.37 -22.68
CA LEU A 62 8.33 8.75 -21.95
C LEU A 62 7.99 9.59 -20.72
N ALA A 63 7.06 10.54 -20.84
CA ALA A 63 6.56 11.35 -19.73
C ALA A 63 5.98 10.47 -18.62
N SER A 64 5.16 9.48 -18.99
CA SER A 64 4.59 8.51 -18.04
C SER A 64 5.68 7.73 -17.31
N LEU A 65 6.67 7.20 -18.03
CA LEU A 65 7.79 6.48 -17.44
C LEU A 65 8.57 7.35 -16.43
N ILE A 66 8.90 8.60 -16.81
CA ILE A 66 9.58 9.57 -15.94
C ILE A 66 8.74 9.82 -14.68
N VAL A 67 7.44 10.07 -14.83
CA VAL A 67 6.52 10.32 -13.72
C VAL A 67 6.50 9.15 -12.75
N TRP A 68 6.37 7.92 -13.25
CA TRP A 68 6.36 6.71 -12.43
C TRP A 68 7.66 6.53 -11.67
N VAL A 69 8.80 6.57 -12.38
CA VAL A 69 10.12 6.33 -11.79
C VAL A 69 10.41 7.32 -10.67
N VAL A 70 10.19 8.62 -10.91
CA VAL A 70 10.50 9.67 -9.93
C VAL A 70 9.52 9.63 -8.75
N THR A 71 8.22 9.42 -9.00
CA THR A 71 7.21 9.32 -7.93
C THR A 71 7.49 8.14 -7.00
N TYR A 72 7.81 6.98 -7.57
CA TYR A 72 8.13 5.80 -6.77
C TYR A 72 9.49 5.91 -6.07
N ALA A 73 10.48 6.55 -6.68
CA ALA A 73 11.71 6.92 -5.97
C ALA A 73 11.40 7.81 -4.75
N ALA A 74 10.50 8.80 -4.89
CA ALA A 74 10.09 9.66 -3.78
C ALA A 74 9.42 8.87 -2.65
N VAL A 75 8.60 7.86 -2.96
CA VAL A 75 8.01 6.94 -1.96
C VAL A 75 9.10 6.20 -1.19
N ILE A 76 10.07 5.61 -1.89
CA ILE A 76 11.17 4.86 -1.27
C ILE A 76 12.02 5.78 -0.39
N VAL A 77 12.38 6.96 -0.89
CA VAL A 77 13.15 7.96 -0.14
C VAL A 77 12.39 8.39 1.12
N ALA A 78 11.10 8.70 1.02
CA ALA A 78 10.27 9.06 2.17
C ALA A 78 10.24 7.94 3.21
N ALA A 79 10.04 6.68 2.79
CA ALA A 79 10.04 5.54 3.70
C ALA A 79 11.40 5.37 4.40
N VAL A 80 12.51 5.48 3.69
CA VAL A 80 13.86 5.37 4.27
C VAL A 80 14.13 6.51 5.26
N LEU A 81 13.79 7.75 4.91
CA LEU A 81 14.00 8.91 5.77
C LEU A 81 13.16 8.83 7.04
N ILE A 82 11.89 8.41 6.94
CA ILE A 82 11.03 8.23 8.12
C ILE A 82 11.54 7.08 8.99
N ALA A 83 11.99 5.97 8.41
CA ALA A 83 12.60 4.86 9.14
C ALA A 83 13.82 5.32 9.95
N LYS A 84 14.73 6.07 9.32
CA LYS A 84 15.96 6.57 9.94
C LYS A 84 15.70 7.61 11.02
N ASN A 85 14.83 8.58 10.73
CA ASN A 85 14.67 9.77 11.57
C ASN A 85 13.61 9.62 12.66
N ARG A 86 12.63 8.74 12.44
CA ARG A 86 11.47 8.56 13.35
C ARG A 86 11.16 7.09 13.63
N GLY A 87 11.90 6.16 13.07
CA GLY A 87 11.66 4.72 13.18
C GLY A 87 12.79 3.98 13.89
N SER A 88 12.90 2.68 13.62
CA SER A 88 14.01 1.83 14.08
C SER A 88 15.21 1.84 13.13
N GLY A 89 15.10 2.53 11.98
CA GLY A 89 16.07 2.47 10.88
C GLY A 89 15.90 1.26 9.95
N SER A 90 14.93 0.38 10.20
CA SER A 90 14.71 -0.84 9.41
C SER A 90 13.35 -0.85 8.73
N LEU A 91 13.33 -0.91 7.38
CA LEU A 91 12.08 -1.02 6.61
C LEU A 91 11.28 -2.28 6.98
N ARG A 92 11.98 -3.36 7.33
CA ARG A 92 11.37 -4.62 7.78
C ARG A 92 10.61 -4.44 9.10
N VAL A 93 11.21 -3.76 10.08
CA VAL A 93 10.61 -3.57 11.41
C VAL A 93 9.50 -2.51 11.36
N ASP A 94 9.75 -1.41 10.67
CA ASP A 94 8.88 -0.23 10.71
C ASP A 94 7.66 -0.40 9.79
N TYR A 95 7.87 -0.96 8.59
CA TYR A 95 6.87 -1.06 7.52
C TYR A 95 6.41 -2.49 7.27
N GLY A 96 7.09 -3.50 7.84
CA GLY A 96 6.83 -4.90 7.52
C GLY A 96 7.32 -5.30 6.13
N LEU A 97 8.31 -4.60 5.56
CA LEU A 97 8.89 -4.99 4.28
C LEU A 97 9.67 -6.30 4.43
N ALA A 98 8.96 -7.42 4.25
CA ALA A 98 9.45 -8.76 4.43
C ALA A 98 8.66 -9.73 3.54
N PHE A 99 9.37 -10.73 3.03
CA PHE A 99 8.85 -11.73 2.12
C PHE A 99 9.11 -13.14 2.68
N ARG A 100 8.25 -14.08 2.30
CA ARG A 100 8.54 -15.52 2.34
C ARG A 100 8.34 -16.07 0.93
N TRP A 101 9.05 -17.14 0.62
CA TRP A 101 9.02 -17.76 -0.71
C TRP A 101 7.59 -18.11 -1.17
N TYR A 102 6.71 -18.49 -0.24
CA TYR A 102 5.34 -18.88 -0.56
C TYR A 102 4.36 -17.69 -0.71
N ASP A 103 4.80 -16.46 -0.50
CA ASP A 103 3.95 -15.28 -0.69
C ASP A 103 3.50 -15.11 -2.14
N VAL A 104 4.34 -15.55 -3.08
CA VAL A 104 4.01 -15.54 -4.51
C VAL A 104 2.79 -16.42 -4.79
N PHE A 105 2.65 -17.58 -4.13
CA PHE A 105 1.50 -18.48 -4.33
C PHE A 105 0.24 -17.94 -3.66
N ILE A 106 0.38 -17.33 -2.46
CA ILE A 106 -0.73 -16.62 -1.82
C ILE A 106 -1.19 -15.49 -2.74
N GLY A 107 -0.26 -14.70 -3.26
CA GLY A 107 -0.56 -13.58 -4.13
C GLY A 107 -1.18 -14.02 -5.45
N LEU A 108 -0.69 -15.09 -6.07
CA LEU A 108 -1.24 -15.62 -7.32
C LEU A 108 -2.69 -16.05 -7.13
N GLY A 109 -2.94 -16.92 -6.15
CA GLY A 109 -4.30 -17.42 -5.87
C GLY A 109 -5.26 -16.28 -5.51
N THR A 110 -4.80 -15.33 -4.69
CA THR A 110 -5.64 -14.22 -4.23
C THR A 110 -5.85 -13.15 -5.28
N GLY A 111 -4.82 -12.78 -6.04
CA GLY A 111 -4.90 -11.76 -7.09
C GLY A 111 -5.81 -12.22 -8.22
N VAL A 112 -5.62 -13.46 -8.70
CA VAL A 112 -6.51 -14.08 -9.69
C VAL A 112 -7.93 -14.22 -9.12
N GLY A 113 -8.08 -14.74 -7.91
CA GLY A 113 -9.37 -14.87 -7.25
C GLY A 113 -10.10 -13.53 -7.10
N LEU A 114 -9.37 -12.45 -6.80
CA LEU A 114 -9.94 -11.13 -6.67
C LEU A 114 -10.46 -10.60 -8.00
N VAL A 115 -9.79 -10.87 -9.13
CA VAL A 115 -10.32 -10.53 -10.47
C VAL A 115 -11.68 -11.19 -10.71
N PHE A 116 -11.85 -12.47 -10.35
CA PHE A 116 -13.14 -13.15 -10.46
C PHE A 116 -14.22 -12.57 -9.54
N VAL A 117 -13.83 -12.04 -8.38
CA VAL A 117 -14.77 -11.36 -7.46
C VAL A 117 -15.13 -9.97 -7.96
N THR A 118 -14.17 -9.22 -8.51
CA THR A 118 -14.39 -7.84 -8.95
C THR A 118 -15.04 -7.75 -10.32
N ALA A 119 -14.84 -8.73 -11.21
CA ALA A 119 -15.49 -8.77 -12.52
C ALA A 119 -17.04 -8.64 -12.48
N PRO A 120 -17.80 -9.40 -11.66
CA PRO A 120 -19.25 -9.22 -11.56
C PRO A 120 -19.62 -7.88 -10.92
N ILE A 121 -18.81 -7.36 -9.99
CA ILE A 121 -19.01 -6.03 -9.41
C ILE A 121 -18.90 -4.96 -10.49
N SER A 122 -17.85 -5.02 -11.32
CA SER A 122 -17.68 -4.13 -12.47
C SER A 122 -18.84 -4.22 -13.45
N ALA A 123 -19.30 -5.43 -13.79
CA ALA A 123 -20.45 -5.62 -14.68
C ALA A 123 -21.74 -5.00 -14.11
N ILE A 124 -21.99 -5.12 -12.81
CA ILE A 124 -23.13 -4.48 -12.14
C ILE A 124 -23.01 -2.95 -12.22
N ILE A 125 -21.83 -2.39 -11.93
CA ILE A 125 -21.59 -0.95 -12.02
C ILE A 125 -21.84 -0.46 -13.44
N GLU A 126 -21.28 -1.11 -14.46
CA GLU A 126 -21.45 -0.74 -15.86
C GLU A 126 -22.92 -0.82 -16.30
N ALA A 127 -23.64 -1.85 -15.87
CA ALA A 127 -25.08 -1.99 -16.13
C ALA A 127 -25.90 -0.86 -15.49
N LEU A 128 -25.57 -0.46 -14.26
CA LEU A 128 -26.24 0.64 -13.55
C LEU A 128 -26.01 2.00 -14.24
N TYR A 129 -24.85 2.20 -14.85
CA TYR A 129 -24.52 3.43 -15.57
C TYR A 129 -24.90 3.39 -17.06
N GLY A 130 -25.24 2.22 -17.60
CA GLY A 130 -25.48 2.02 -19.04
C GLY A 130 -24.25 2.31 -19.90
N LYS A 131 -23.05 2.22 -19.33
CA LYS A 131 -21.77 2.57 -19.96
C LYS A 131 -20.70 1.58 -19.52
N VAL A 132 -19.78 1.28 -20.42
CA VAL A 132 -18.59 0.47 -20.09
C VAL A 132 -17.56 1.35 -19.40
N SER A 133 -16.93 0.84 -18.35
CA SER A 133 -15.82 1.52 -17.71
C SER A 133 -14.58 1.41 -18.57
N THR A 134 -13.88 2.52 -18.77
CA THR A 134 -12.58 2.53 -19.44
C THR A 134 -11.49 2.13 -18.45
N SER A 135 -10.35 1.64 -18.95
CA SER A 135 -9.24 1.29 -18.05
C SER A 135 -8.62 2.51 -17.37
N ASN A 136 -7.98 2.22 -16.25
CA ASN A 136 -6.95 3.02 -15.58
C ASN A 136 -5.62 3.07 -16.33
N ASP A 137 -5.41 2.21 -17.33
CA ASP A 137 -4.19 2.13 -18.09
C ASP A 137 -4.11 3.27 -19.11
N GLN A 138 -3.82 4.49 -18.62
CA GLN A 138 -3.13 5.51 -19.44
C GLN A 138 -1.79 4.98 -20.01
N ALA A 139 -1.35 3.80 -19.57
CA ALA A 139 -0.17 3.07 -20.03
C ALA A 139 -0.43 2.07 -21.18
N ALA A 140 -1.67 1.81 -21.59
CA ALA A 140 -1.95 0.91 -22.71
C ALA A 140 -1.70 1.64 -24.03
N SER A 141 -0.42 1.90 -24.33
CA SER A 141 0.00 2.33 -25.65
C SER A 141 -0.36 1.26 -26.68
N SER A 142 -0.79 1.69 -27.87
CA SER A 142 -0.90 0.80 -29.03
C SER A 142 0.46 0.27 -29.50
N ASP A 143 1.55 0.91 -29.07
CA ASP A 143 2.92 0.43 -29.23
C ASP A 143 3.22 -0.70 -28.24
N GLY A 144 3.62 -1.86 -28.75
CA GLY A 144 3.86 -3.05 -27.93
C GLY A 144 5.04 -2.90 -26.95
N VAL A 145 6.06 -2.11 -27.27
CA VAL A 145 7.20 -1.87 -26.37
C VAL A 145 6.75 -1.06 -25.16
N TRP A 146 6.01 0.02 -25.40
CA TRP A 146 5.51 0.87 -24.32
C TRP A 146 4.46 0.18 -23.47
N LEU A 147 3.67 -0.73 -24.04
CA LEU A 147 2.73 -1.57 -23.28
C LEU A 147 3.49 -2.47 -22.29
N VAL A 148 4.60 -3.07 -22.73
CA VAL A 148 5.46 -3.89 -21.86
C VAL A 148 6.11 -3.04 -20.77
N VAL A 149 6.70 -1.89 -21.14
CA VAL A 149 7.45 -1.05 -20.20
C VAL A 149 6.53 -0.35 -19.20
N ASN A 150 5.52 0.37 -19.65
CA ASN A 150 4.63 1.12 -18.77
C ASN A 150 3.54 0.23 -18.15
N GLY A 151 2.87 -0.60 -18.94
CA GLY A 151 1.78 -1.46 -18.45
C GLY A 151 2.29 -2.61 -17.57
N PHE A 152 3.11 -3.49 -18.12
CA PHE A 152 3.52 -4.71 -17.40
C PHE A 152 4.62 -4.47 -16.36
N ILE A 153 5.66 -3.71 -16.69
CA ILE A 153 6.79 -3.52 -15.77
C ILE A 153 6.46 -2.45 -14.73
N ALA A 154 6.15 -1.22 -15.17
CA ALA A 154 5.94 -0.11 -14.25
C ALA A 154 4.65 -0.30 -13.42
N VAL A 155 3.49 -0.44 -14.07
CA VAL A 155 2.17 -0.48 -13.41
C VAL A 155 1.88 -1.85 -12.79
N ALA A 156 2.18 -2.95 -13.46
CA ALA A 156 1.80 -4.27 -12.93
C ALA A 156 2.82 -4.89 -11.96
N VAL A 157 4.07 -4.43 -11.94
CA VAL A 157 5.12 -5.02 -11.07
C VAL A 157 5.71 -4.01 -10.09
N VAL A 158 6.24 -2.88 -10.56
CA VAL A 158 6.98 -1.92 -9.71
C VAL A 158 6.03 -1.11 -8.82
N ALA A 159 4.92 -0.63 -9.37
CA ALA A 159 3.90 0.15 -8.68
C ALA A 159 3.36 -0.55 -7.42
N PRO A 160 2.90 -1.83 -7.48
CA PRO A 160 2.47 -2.59 -6.33
C PRO A 160 3.44 -2.56 -5.14
N PHE A 161 4.74 -2.64 -5.40
CA PHE A 161 5.74 -2.60 -4.32
C PHE A 161 5.71 -1.27 -3.58
N CYS A 162 5.74 -0.16 -4.32
CA CYS A 162 5.82 1.18 -3.77
C CYS A 162 4.51 1.58 -3.09
N GLU A 163 3.37 1.24 -3.71
CA GLU A 163 2.05 1.55 -3.18
C GLU A 163 1.74 0.76 -1.92
N GLU A 164 2.11 -0.52 -1.85
CA GLU A 164 1.97 -1.30 -0.61
C GLU A 164 2.90 -0.78 0.49
N LEU A 165 4.11 -0.33 0.15
CA LEU A 165 5.02 0.30 1.12
C LEU A 165 4.44 1.60 1.67
N LEU A 166 3.88 2.47 0.82
CA LEU A 166 3.27 3.72 1.24
C LEU A 166 1.96 3.47 2.02
N LEU A 167 1.06 2.63 1.49
CA LEU A 167 -0.28 2.52 2.02
C LEU A 167 -0.36 1.53 3.18
N ARG A 168 0.19 0.33 3.04
CA ARG A 168 0.14 -0.70 4.10
C ARG A 168 1.33 -0.54 5.03
N GLY A 169 2.50 -0.22 4.49
CA GLY A 169 3.71 0.04 5.27
C GLY A 169 3.59 1.31 6.11
N LEU A 170 3.24 2.46 5.52
CA LEU A 170 3.21 3.75 6.22
C LEU A 170 1.82 4.14 6.71
N VAL A 171 0.81 4.26 5.85
CA VAL A 171 -0.51 4.81 6.21
C VAL A 171 -1.25 3.93 7.22
N LEU A 172 -1.45 2.65 6.89
CA LEU A 172 -2.13 1.67 7.75
C LEU A 172 -1.46 1.61 9.12
N ARG A 173 -0.13 1.45 9.15
CA ARG A 173 0.62 1.42 10.43
C ARG A 173 0.59 2.78 11.13
N GLY A 174 0.52 3.89 10.40
CA GLY A 174 0.42 5.25 10.95
C GLY A 174 -0.90 5.44 11.70
N ILE A 175 -2.02 5.07 11.08
CA ILE A 175 -3.36 5.06 11.71
C ILE A 175 -3.33 4.20 12.97
N ARG A 176 -2.85 2.96 12.86
CA ARG A 176 -2.72 2.03 13.99
C ARG A 176 -1.91 2.63 15.13
N ASN A 177 -0.71 3.15 14.83
CA ASN A 177 0.20 3.70 15.84
C ASN A 177 -0.45 4.87 16.58
N SER A 178 -1.17 5.74 15.86
CA SER A 178 -1.89 6.86 16.46
C SER A 178 -3.01 6.42 17.39
N ILE A 179 -3.73 5.33 17.08
CA ILE A 179 -4.80 4.81 17.95
C ILE A 179 -4.19 4.14 19.19
N LEU A 180 -3.21 3.25 19.01
CA LEU A 180 -2.62 2.48 20.11
C LEU A 180 -1.84 3.34 21.10
N ARG A 181 -1.32 4.49 20.67
CA ARG A 181 -0.58 5.42 21.55
C ARG A 181 -1.46 6.37 22.36
N ARG A 182 -2.78 6.38 22.14
CA ARG A 182 -3.73 7.18 22.96
C ARG A 182 -3.98 6.57 24.33
N SER A 183 -3.68 5.28 24.52
CA SER A 183 -3.88 4.59 25.79
C SER A 183 -2.66 4.74 26.69
N VAL A 184 -2.89 5.06 27.98
CA VAL A 184 -1.87 4.97 29.02
C VAL A 184 -1.76 3.49 29.43
N GLY A 185 -0.59 2.89 29.26
CA GLY A 185 -0.36 1.46 29.53
C GLY A 185 -0.64 0.54 28.34
N GLU A 186 -0.83 -0.75 28.59
CA GLU A 186 -1.09 -1.73 27.52
C GLU A 186 -2.49 -1.55 26.94
N PRO A 187 -2.64 -1.35 25.60
CA PRO A 187 -3.95 -1.18 24.99
C PRO A 187 -4.83 -2.42 25.20
N SER A 188 -6.11 -2.20 25.54
CA SER A 188 -7.09 -3.29 25.67
C SER A 188 -7.26 -4.07 24.36
N ARG A 189 -7.76 -5.31 24.43
CA ARG A 189 -8.08 -6.11 23.23
C ARG A 189 -9.09 -5.40 22.32
N GLY A 190 -10.04 -4.66 22.88
CA GLY A 190 -11.00 -3.85 22.11
C GLY A 190 -10.30 -2.76 21.31
N THR A 191 -9.43 -1.98 21.97
CA THR A 191 -8.62 -0.92 21.33
C THR A 191 -7.75 -1.48 20.20
N GLN A 192 -7.14 -2.65 20.40
CA GLN A 192 -6.33 -3.31 19.37
C GLN A 192 -7.14 -3.69 18.15
N ARG A 193 -8.34 -4.26 18.35
CA ARG A 193 -9.27 -4.59 17.24
C ARG A 193 -9.70 -3.35 16.49
N THR A 194 -10.10 -2.29 17.21
CA THR A 194 -10.45 -1.00 16.60
C THR A 194 -9.29 -0.44 15.79
N ALA A 195 -8.07 -0.48 16.32
CA ALA A 195 -6.89 0.01 15.61
C ALA A 195 -6.65 -0.75 14.29
N VAL A 196 -6.83 -2.08 14.28
CA VAL A 196 -6.73 -2.90 13.06
C VAL A 196 -7.81 -2.51 12.06
N VAL A 197 -9.08 -2.53 12.47
CA VAL A 197 -10.22 -2.29 11.57
C VAL A 197 -10.12 -0.90 10.94
N VAL A 198 -9.91 0.13 11.77
CA VAL A 198 -9.80 1.52 11.28
C VAL A 198 -8.57 1.70 10.39
N ALA A 199 -7.44 1.06 10.70
CA ALA A 199 -6.25 1.14 9.85
C ALA A 199 -6.46 0.46 8.48
N VAL A 200 -7.07 -0.72 8.45
CA VAL A 200 -7.37 -1.45 7.20
C VAL A 200 -8.36 -0.64 6.36
N LEU A 201 -9.49 -0.24 6.95
CA LEU A 201 -10.51 0.54 6.23
C LEU A 201 -9.94 1.88 5.75
N GLY A 202 -9.27 2.64 6.63
CA GLY A 202 -8.75 3.96 6.30
C GLY A 202 -7.66 3.94 5.23
N SER A 203 -6.74 2.98 5.28
CA SER A 203 -5.73 2.84 4.22
C SER A 203 -6.32 2.36 2.90
N SER A 204 -7.34 1.49 2.93
CA SER A 204 -8.04 1.01 1.73
C SER A 204 -8.87 2.12 1.06
N LEU A 205 -9.54 2.94 1.86
CA LEU A 205 -10.27 4.12 1.37
C LEU A 205 -9.32 5.14 0.75
N LEU A 206 -8.19 5.40 1.40
CA LEU A 206 -7.18 6.29 0.82
C LEU A 206 -6.61 5.71 -0.49
N PHE A 207 -6.42 4.40 -0.57
CA PHE A 207 -5.99 3.73 -1.80
C PHE A 207 -6.95 4.01 -2.95
N ALA A 208 -8.23 3.71 -2.72
CA ALA A 208 -9.29 3.97 -3.70
C ALA A 208 -9.36 5.45 -4.09
N ALA A 209 -9.30 6.36 -3.11
CA ALA A 209 -9.36 7.80 -3.35
C ALA A 209 -8.21 8.29 -4.23
N LEU A 210 -6.98 7.79 -4.02
CA LEU A 210 -5.82 8.14 -4.83
C LEU A 210 -5.95 7.67 -6.28
N HIS A 211 -6.73 6.64 -6.56
CA HIS A 211 -6.94 6.09 -7.92
C HIS A 211 -8.13 6.73 -8.65
N LEU A 212 -8.98 7.50 -7.97
CA LEU A 212 -10.11 8.17 -8.64
C LEU A 212 -9.66 9.15 -9.73
N HIS A 213 -8.43 9.65 -9.65
CA HIS A 213 -7.86 10.56 -10.65
C HIS A 213 -7.75 9.92 -12.04
N GLU A 214 -7.59 8.59 -12.12
CA GLU A 214 -7.47 7.83 -13.36
C GLU A 214 -8.77 7.80 -14.16
N GLY A 215 -9.91 8.01 -13.50
CA GLY A 215 -11.23 8.04 -14.13
C GLY A 215 -11.79 9.43 -14.38
N ILE A 216 -11.04 10.51 -14.12
CA ILE A 216 -11.57 11.89 -14.25
C ILE A 216 -12.19 12.09 -15.63
N GLY A 217 -13.45 12.54 -15.64
CA GLY A 217 -14.26 12.69 -16.86
C GLY A 217 -15.22 11.53 -17.15
N SER A 218 -15.09 10.40 -16.45
CA SER A 218 -15.98 9.23 -16.57
C SER A 218 -16.45 8.75 -15.19
N PRO A 219 -17.68 9.12 -14.75
CA PRO A 219 -18.22 8.67 -13.47
C PRO A 219 -18.27 7.15 -13.31
N VAL A 220 -18.55 6.42 -14.39
CA VAL A 220 -18.57 4.95 -14.36
C VAL A 220 -17.17 4.38 -14.13
N THR A 221 -16.13 4.96 -14.77
CA THR A 221 -14.74 4.56 -14.57
C THR A 221 -14.27 4.89 -13.15
N MET A 222 -14.56 6.10 -12.66
CA MET A 222 -14.22 6.50 -11.28
C MET A 222 -14.87 5.57 -10.25
N THR A 223 -16.15 5.27 -10.39
CA THR A 223 -16.87 4.38 -9.48
C THR A 223 -16.30 2.96 -9.55
N ASN A 224 -16.08 2.43 -10.76
CA ASN A 224 -15.53 1.08 -10.93
C ASN A 224 -14.12 0.97 -10.32
N LEU A 225 -13.19 1.86 -10.70
CA LEU A 225 -11.84 1.89 -10.15
C LEU A 225 -11.86 2.07 -8.63
N GLY A 226 -12.65 3.00 -8.12
CA GLY A 226 -12.77 3.24 -6.68
C GLY A 226 -13.19 1.97 -5.91
N VAL A 227 -14.22 1.26 -6.39
CA VAL A 227 -14.72 0.05 -5.73
C VAL A 227 -13.72 -1.11 -5.85
N VAL A 228 -13.17 -1.35 -7.03
CA VAL A 228 -12.22 -2.44 -7.29
C VAL A 228 -10.93 -2.23 -6.50
N THR A 229 -10.37 -1.02 -6.55
CA THR A 229 -9.17 -0.65 -5.78
C THR A 229 -9.42 -0.70 -4.28
N PHE A 230 -10.63 -0.35 -3.81
CA PHE A 230 -10.99 -0.54 -2.40
C PHE A 230 -11.00 -2.01 -1.99
N CYS A 231 -11.54 -2.92 -2.82
CA CYS A 231 -11.54 -4.36 -2.55
C CYS A 231 -10.10 -4.91 -2.43
N LEU A 232 -9.21 -4.54 -3.36
CA LEU A 232 -7.79 -4.87 -3.29
C LEU A 232 -7.11 -4.24 -2.06
N GLY A 233 -7.48 -2.99 -1.78
CA GLY A 233 -7.31 -2.27 -0.52
C GLY A 233 -7.42 -3.16 0.70
N LEU A 234 -8.64 -3.66 0.90
CA LEU A 234 -9.04 -4.46 2.05
C LEU A 234 -8.24 -5.74 2.16
N VAL A 235 -8.09 -6.50 1.07
CA VAL A 235 -7.38 -7.78 1.07
C VAL A 235 -5.92 -7.59 1.50
N ASN A 236 -5.20 -6.65 0.88
CA ASN A 236 -3.80 -6.42 1.22
C ASN A 236 -3.65 -5.80 2.62
N GLY A 237 -4.58 -4.94 3.03
CA GLY A 237 -4.64 -4.41 4.39
C GLY A 237 -4.81 -5.50 5.44
N ILE A 238 -5.69 -6.48 5.17
CA ILE A 238 -5.89 -7.67 6.02
C ILE A 238 -4.59 -8.49 6.07
N TYR A 239 -3.93 -8.74 4.94
CA TYR A 239 -2.65 -9.45 4.93
C TYR A 239 -1.59 -8.73 5.76
N ALA A 240 -1.42 -7.43 5.57
CA ALA A 240 -0.47 -6.64 6.34
C ALA A 240 -0.78 -6.69 7.85
N ALA A 241 -2.06 -6.62 8.23
CA ALA A 241 -2.49 -6.67 9.63
C ALA A 241 -2.32 -8.06 10.27
N ARG A 242 -2.60 -9.13 9.51
CA ARG A 242 -2.56 -10.52 10.01
C ARG A 242 -1.16 -11.09 10.05
N THR A 243 -0.35 -10.78 9.05
CA THR A 243 0.98 -11.39 8.87
C THR A 243 2.10 -10.50 9.37
N GLY A 244 1.83 -9.20 9.59
CA GLY A 244 2.83 -8.20 9.96
C GLY A 244 3.79 -7.83 8.82
N ARG A 245 3.56 -8.33 7.60
CA ARG A 245 4.47 -8.21 6.46
C ARG A 245 3.74 -7.85 5.17
N LEU A 246 4.44 -7.22 4.24
CA LEU A 246 3.88 -6.71 2.98
C LEU A 246 3.92 -7.74 1.84
N GLY A 247 4.81 -8.74 1.90
CA GLY A 247 5.00 -9.74 0.83
C GLY A 247 3.73 -10.33 0.21
N PRO A 248 2.78 -10.92 0.97
CA PRO A 248 1.56 -11.47 0.38
C PRO A 248 0.65 -10.42 -0.27
N GLY A 249 0.58 -9.19 0.27
CA GLY A 249 -0.18 -8.09 -0.32
C GLY A 249 0.45 -7.57 -1.62
N ILE A 250 1.78 -7.42 -1.64
CA ILE A 250 2.53 -7.02 -2.84
C ILE A 250 2.28 -8.02 -3.97
N TRP A 251 2.44 -9.32 -3.72
CA TRP A 251 2.21 -10.32 -4.77
C TRP A 251 0.74 -10.39 -5.20
N THR A 252 -0.22 -10.25 -4.27
CA THR A 252 -1.64 -10.18 -4.62
C THR A 252 -1.91 -9.03 -5.59
N HIS A 253 -1.35 -7.86 -5.30
CA HIS A 253 -1.47 -6.67 -6.13
C HIS A 253 -0.80 -6.84 -7.49
N VAL A 254 0.42 -7.38 -7.53
CA VAL A 254 1.12 -7.69 -8.79
C VAL A 254 0.29 -8.59 -9.69
N PHE A 255 -0.20 -9.72 -9.19
CA PHE A 255 -0.99 -10.64 -10.01
C PHE A 255 -2.36 -10.08 -10.37
N PHE A 256 -2.99 -9.30 -9.49
CA PHE A 256 -4.23 -8.60 -9.81
C PHE A 256 -4.03 -7.63 -11.00
N ASN A 257 -2.96 -6.82 -10.98
CA ASN A 257 -2.67 -5.89 -12.06
C ASN A 257 -2.30 -6.64 -13.34
N LEU A 258 -1.41 -7.64 -13.28
CA LEU A 258 -1.02 -8.42 -14.45
C LEU A 258 -2.22 -9.04 -15.18
N VAL A 259 -3.14 -9.66 -14.44
CA VAL A 259 -4.33 -10.28 -15.01
C VAL A 259 -5.28 -9.21 -15.56
N SER A 260 -5.49 -8.12 -14.82
CA SER A 260 -6.37 -7.03 -15.24
C SER A 260 -5.88 -6.35 -16.53
N THR A 261 -4.61 -5.95 -16.57
CA THR A 261 -3.95 -5.38 -17.76
C THR A 261 -4.02 -6.36 -18.94
N THR A 262 -3.76 -7.66 -18.72
CA THR A 262 -3.87 -8.67 -19.80
C THR A 262 -5.29 -8.77 -20.36
N LEU A 263 -6.30 -8.88 -19.48
CA LEU A 263 -7.71 -8.98 -19.91
C LEU A 263 -8.16 -7.73 -20.66
N MET A 264 -7.66 -6.56 -20.26
CA MET A 264 -7.93 -5.30 -20.94
C MET A 264 -7.27 -5.22 -22.31
N THR A 265 -6.00 -5.59 -22.43
CA THR A 265 -5.31 -5.66 -23.73
C THR A 265 -6.06 -6.60 -24.68
N VAL A 266 -6.47 -7.78 -24.22
CA VAL A 266 -7.25 -8.73 -25.04
C VAL A 266 -8.57 -8.11 -25.50
N ARG A 267 -9.32 -7.46 -24.60
CA ARG A 267 -10.59 -6.79 -24.93
C ARG A 267 -10.41 -5.62 -25.91
N ALA A 268 -9.28 -4.92 -25.89
CA ALA A 268 -9.01 -3.81 -26.79
C ALA A 268 -8.70 -4.25 -28.24
N HIS A 269 -8.34 -5.53 -28.43
CA HIS A 269 -7.99 -6.11 -29.73
C HIS A 269 -9.00 -7.13 -30.27
N SER A 270 -10.12 -7.35 -29.58
CA SER A 270 -11.23 -8.21 -29.98
C SER A 270 -12.42 -7.40 -30.51
#